data_AF-A0A960A7F3-F1
#
_entry.id   AF-A0A960A7F3-F1
#
_cell.length_a   1.000
_cell.length_b   1.000
_cell.length_c   1.000
_cell.angle_alpha   90.00
_cell.angle_beta   90.00
_cell.angle_gamma   90.00
#
_symmetry.space_group_name_H-M   'P 1'
#
loop_
_entity.id
_entity.type
_entity.pdbx_description
1 polymer ?
#
loop_
_entity_poly.entity_id
_entity_poly.type
_entity_poly.pdbx_seq_one_letter_code
_entity_poly.pdbx_strand_id
1 'polypeptide(L)'
;TPVHVVAMLIFLAGSILLFKSAPGADAEEEAQEQEFAAKAVAGRTGWGAIGASFLVLFAAEWGDLSQLLTASMVAKHGHPVSVFVGAWLALLVVSGLAVLAGRALLRYLRLSVIHYVGAAVCLLLAGVTAYTIFA
;
A
#
# COMPACT_ATOMS: atom_id res chain seq x y z
N THR A 1 3.03 16.84 20.03
CA THR A 1 3.42 15.62 20.79
C THR A 1 4.56 14.91 20.06
N PRO A 2 5.37 14.05 20.72
CA PRO A 2 6.47 13.33 20.05
C PRO A 2 6.02 12.54 18.82
N VAL A 3 4.78 12.05 18.82
CA VAL A 3 4.17 11.34 17.69
C VAL A 3 4.03 12.23 16.45
N HIS A 4 3.60 13.48 16.58
CA HIS A 4 3.47 14.39 15.45
C HIS A 4 4.82 14.74 14.82
N VAL A 5 5.89 14.85 15.61
CA VAL A 5 7.24 15.10 15.09
C VAL A 5 7.72 13.91 14.25
N VAL A 6 7.52 12.69 14.74
CA VAL A 6 7.88 11.47 14.00
C VAL A 6 7.07 11.35 12.71
N ALA A 7 5.75 11.58 12.78
CA ALA A 7 4.89 11.55 11.60
C ALA A 7 5.32 12.58 10.54
N MET A 8 5.63 13.82 10.96
CA MET A 8 6.13 14.86 10.07
C MET A 8 7.42 14.43 9.36
N LEU A 9 8.38 13.85 10.08
CA LEU A 9 9.64 13.38 9.50
C LEU A 9 9.43 12.25 8.48
N ILE A 10 8.53 11.30 8.77
CA ILE A 10 8.20 10.21 7.85
C ILE A 10 7.56 10.75 6.57
N PHE A 11 6.60 11.66 6.68
CA PHE A 11 5.96 12.26 5.51
C PHE A 11 6.94 13.11 4.69
N LEU A 12 7.84 13.84 5.35
CA LEU A 12 8.86 14.63 4.66
C LEU A 12 9.85 13.71 3.92
N ALA A 13 10.31 12.64 4.56
CA ALA A 13 11.18 11.64 3.94
C ALA A 13 10.48 10.97 2.75
N GLY A 14 9.21 10.56 2.91
CA GLY A 14 8.40 9.98 1.85
C GLY A 14 8.22 10.92 0.65
N SER A 15 7.98 12.21 0.90
CA SER A 15 7.88 13.22 -0.15
C SER A 15 9.19 13.34 -0.95
N ILE A 16 10.33 13.46 -0.26
CA ILE A 16 11.66 13.57 -0.90
C ILE A 16 11.99 12.31 -1.72
N LEU A 17 11.73 11.13 -1.17
CA LEU A 17 11.97 9.86 -1.86
C LEU A 17 11.13 9.73 -3.13
N LEU A 18 9.82 9.96 -3.03
CA LEU A 18 8.92 9.89 -4.18
C LEU A 18 9.27 10.92 -5.25
N PHE A 19 9.61 12.16 -4.85
CA PHE A 19 10.00 13.20 -5.81
C PHE A 19 11.29 12.84 -6.55
N LYS A 20 12.27 12.25 -5.86
CA LYS A 20 13.53 11.82 -6.47
C LYS A 20 13.38 10.60 -7.38
N SER A 21 12.47 9.68 -7.04
CA SER A 21 12.17 8.50 -7.85
C SER A 21 11.23 8.76 -9.03
N ALA A 22 10.51 9.89 -9.05
CA ALA A 22 9.52 10.18 -10.10
C ALA A 22 10.09 10.22 -11.54
N PRO A 23 11.25 10.83 -11.85
CA PRO A 23 11.75 10.93 -13.23
C PRO A 23 12.16 9.59 -13.87
N GLY A 24 12.54 8.61 -13.05
CA GLY A 24 12.98 7.28 -13.50
C GLY A 24 11.88 6.21 -13.43
N ALA A 25 10.73 6.53 -12.82
CA ALA A 25 9.71 5.55 -12.47
C ALA A 25 9.17 4.78 -13.69
N ASP A 26 8.86 5.47 -14.79
CA ASP A 26 8.34 4.82 -15.99
C ASP A 26 9.36 3.82 -16.60
N ALA A 27 10.64 4.20 -16.63
CA ALA A 27 11.71 3.35 -17.17
C ALA A 27 12.02 2.16 -16.24
N GLU A 28 11.96 2.37 -14.92
CA GLU A 28 12.10 1.32 -13.92
C GLU A 28 10.94 0.31 -14.00
N GLU A 29 9.71 0.79 -14.22
CA GLU A 29 8.52 -0.05 -14.40
C GLU A 29 8.62 -0.92 -15.66
N GLU A 30 8.97 -0.31 -16.82
CA GLU A 30 9.18 -1.05 -18.07
C GLU A 30 10.27 -2.12 -17.93
N ALA A 31 11.38 -1.80 -17.26
CA ALA A 31 12.46 -2.75 -17.00
C ALA A 31 11.99 -3.90 -16.09
N GLN A 32 11.22 -3.60 -15.04
CA GLN A 32 10.62 -4.60 -14.17
C GLN A 32 9.67 -5.50 -14.95
N GLU A 33 8.78 -4.95 -15.77
CA GLU A 33 7.81 -5.72 -16.55
C GLU A 33 8.50 -6.66 -17.54
N GLN A 34 9.57 -6.21 -18.19
CA GLN A 34 10.41 -7.06 -19.05
C GLN A 34 11.09 -8.19 -18.25
N GLU A 35 11.62 -7.89 -17.07
CA GLU A 35 12.24 -8.89 -16.20
C GLU A 35 11.22 -9.93 -15.69
N PHE A 36 10.03 -9.47 -15.28
CA PHE A 36 8.94 -10.34 -14.86
C PHE A 36 8.44 -11.21 -16.02
N ALA A 37 8.29 -10.65 -17.23
CA ALA A 37 7.93 -11.40 -18.43
C ALA A 37 8.99 -12.48 -18.75
N ALA A 38 10.28 -12.13 -18.69
CA ALA A 38 11.36 -13.10 -18.88
C ALA A 38 11.35 -14.22 -17.82
N LYS A 39 11.12 -13.87 -16.54
CA LYS A 39 11.02 -14.84 -15.44
C LYS A 39 9.75 -15.70 -15.51
N ALA A 40 8.65 -15.18 -16.04
CA ALA A 40 7.40 -15.91 -16.24
C ALA A 40 7.54 -16.97 -17.34
N VAL A 41 8.27 -16.67 -18.42
CA VAL A 41 8.59 -17.64 -19.49
C VAL A 41 9.54 -18.73 -18.98
N ALA A 42 10.39 -18.45 -17.99
CA ALA A 42 11.34 -19.39 -17.40
C ALA A 42 10.72 -20.47 -16.48
N GLY A 43 9.39 -20.65 -16.49
CA GLY A 43 8.74 -21.84 -15.92
C GLY A 43 8.67 -21.91 -14.39
N ARG A 44 8.91 -20.81 -13.65
CA ARG A 44 8.66 -20.78 -12.20
C ARG A 44 7.17 -20.74 -11.92
N THR A 45 6.68 -21.71 -11.15
CA THR A 45 5.30 -21.77 -10.67
C THR A 45 4.92 -20.49 -9.91
N GLY A 46 3.80 -19.86 -10.28
CA GLY A 46 3.31 -18.60 -9.67
C GLY A 46 3.11 -18.63 -8.15
N TRP A 47 3.12 -19.80 -7.53
CA TRP A 47 3.09 -20.01 -6.08
C TRP A 47 4.17 -19.24 -5.31
N GLY A 48 5.37 -19.11 -5.88
CA GLY A 48 6.45 -18.34 -5.26
C GLY A 48 6.13 -16.85 -5.17
N ALA A 49 5.54 -16.28 -6.23
CA ALA A 49 5.10 -14.88 -6.25
C ALA A 49 3.94 -14.66 -5.28
N ILE A 50 2.96 -15.59 -5.26
CA ILE A 50 1.83 -15.54 -4.32
C ILE A 50 2.34 -15.55 -2.86
N GLY A 51 3.25 -16.48 -2.53
CA GLY A 51 3.83 -16.57 -1.18
C GLY A 51 4.61 -15.32 -0.79
N ALA A 52 5.43 -14.78 -1.70
CA ALA A 52 6.19 -13.56 -1.45
C ALA A 52 5.27 -12.34 -1.23
N SER A 53 4.30 -12.13 -2.12
CA SER A 53 3.31 -11.05 -1.98
C SER A 53 2.49 -11.18 -0.71
N PHE A 54 2.07 -12.40 -0.35
CA PHE A 54 1.35 -12.67 0.89
C PHE A 54 2.20 -12.27 2.10
N LEU A 55 3.45 -12.74 2.20
CA LEU A 55 4.32 -12.44 3.34
C LEU A 55 4.63 -10.96 3.47
N VAL A 56 4.90 -10.28 2.35
CA VAL A 56 5.18 -8.83 2.34
C VAL A 56 3.95 -8.05 2.81
N LEU A 57 2.77 -8.32 2.24
CA LEU A 57 1.53 -7.64 2.62
C LEU A 57 1.14 -7.96 4.06
N PHE A 58 1.26 -9.21 4.47
CA PHE A 58 0.96 -9.64 5.82
C PHE A 58 1.85 -8.97 6.86
N ALA A 59 3.15 -8.84 6.58
CA ALA A 59 4.08 -8.13 7.44
C ALA A 59 3.77 -6.62 7.47
N ALA A 60 3.39 -6.03 6.33
CA ALA A 60 3.05 -4.61 6.23
C ALA A 60 1.74 -4.26 6.98
N GLU A 61 0.76 -5.15 6.95
CA GLU A 61 -0.57 -4.97 7.55
C GLU A 61 -0.67 -5.56 8.97
N TRP A 62 0.43 -6.05 9.55
CA TRP A 62 0.40 -6.70 10.85
C TRP A 62 0.01 -5.70 11.95
N GLY A 63 -1.10 -5.97 12.64
CA GLY A 63 -1.61 -5.10 13.69
C GLY A 63 -2.40 -3.90 13.18
N ASP A 64 -2.86 -3.92 11.93
CA ASP A 64 -3.72 -2.86 11.38
C ASP A 64 -5.05 -2.72 12.15
N LEU A 65 -5.63 -1.53 12.04
CA LEU A 65 -6.91 -1.17 12.62
C LEU A 65 -8.03 -2.13 12.19
N SER A 66 -8.01 -2.64 10.96
CA SER A 66 -8.97 -3.65 10.49
C SER A 66 -8.91 -4.95 11.32
N GLN A 67 -7.74 -5.34 11.81
CA GLN A 67 -7.56 -6.52 12.66
C GLN A 67 -8.13 -6.28 14.07
N LEU A 68 -7.91 -5.08 14.64
CA LEU A 68 -8.49 -4.68 15.91
C LEU A 68 -10.02 -4.60 15.84
N LEU A 69 -10.57 -4.06 14.75
CA LEU A 69 -12.01 -4.04 14.49
C LEU A 69 -12.58 -5.45 14.39
N THR A 70 -11.90 -6.35 13.68
CA THR A 70 -12.31 -7.76 13.57
C THR A 70 -12.31 -8.45 14.94
N ALA A 71 -11.27 -8.25 15.75
CA ALA A 71 -11.19 -8.78 17.11
C ALA A 71 -12.32 -8.21 18.01
N SER A 72 -12.60 -6.92 17.92
CA SER A 72 -13.71 -6.28 18.63
C SER A 72 -15.08 -6.87 18.22
N MET A 73 -15.27 -7.14 16.93
CA MET A 73 -16.49 -7.78 16.43
C MET A 73 -16.66 -9.20 16.95
N VAL A 74 -15.57 -9.99 17.04
CA VAL A 74 -15.59 -11.32 17.67
C VAL A 74 -15.97 -11.21 19.14
N ALA A 75 -15.33 -10.29 19.89
CA ALA A 75 -15.62 -10.08 21.31
C ALA A 75 -17.07 -9.65 21.56
N LYS A 76 -17.65 -8.85 20.66
CA LYS A 76 -19.03 -8.36 20.77
C LYS A 76 -20.08 -9.44 20.44
N HIS A 77 -19.86 -10.23 19.40
CA HIS A 77 -20.89 -11.14 18.88
C HIS A 77 -20.73 -12.60 19.34
N GLY A 78 -19.57 -13.00 19.87
CA GLY A 78 -19.33 -14.36 20.34
C GLY A 78 -19.30 -15.45 19.26
N HIS A 79 -19.36 -15.07 17.97
CA HIS A 79 -19.37 -15.99 16.83
C HIS A 79 -18.09 -15.83 15.98
N PRO A 80 -16.96 -16.44 16.38
CA PRO A 80 -15.65 -16.20 15.75
C PRO A 80 -15.61 -16.62 14.28
N VAL A 81 -16.25 -17.74 13.92
CA VAL A 81 -16.23 -18.25 12.54
C VAL A 81 -16.99 -17.33 11.59
N SER A 82 -18.17 -16.83 11.99
CA SER A 82 -18.96 -15.93 11.16
C SER A 82 -18.24 -14.60 10.92
N VAL A 83 -17.59 -14.06 11.96
CA VAL A 83 -16.82 -12.81 11.85
C VAL A 83 -15.58 -13.02 10.97
N PHE A 84 -14.89 -14.15 11.13
CA PHE A 84 -13.74 -14.51 10.28
C PHE A 84 -14.12 -14.56 8.80
N VAL A 85 -15.18 -15.29 8.45
CA VAL A 85 -15.63 -15.40 7.05
C VAL A 85 -16.04 -14.04 6.50
N GLY A 86 -16.78 -13.23 7.28
CA GLY A 86 -17.19 -11.89 6.87
C GLY A 86 -15.99 -10.95 6.63
N ALA A 87 -15.04 -10.89 7.56
CA ALA A 87 -13.84 -10.06 7.44
C ALA A 87 -12.94 -10.51 6.28
N TRP A 88 -12.78 -11.82 6.09
CA TRP A 88 -12.00 -12.37 4.99
C TRP A 88 -12.63 -12.06 3.63
N LEU A 89 -13.95 -12.20 3.48
CA LEU A 89 -14.66 -11.82 2.26
C LEU A 89 -14.57 -10.31 1.99
N ALA A 90 -14.72 -9.48 3.03
CA ALA A 90 -14.56 -8.03 2.91
C ALA A 90 -13.15 -7.67 2.43
N LEU A 91 -12.11 -8.32 2.99
CA LEU A 91 -10.72 -8.15 2.56
C LEU A 91 -10.54 -8.55 1.09
N LEU A 92 -11.03 -9.72 0.68
CA LEU A 92 -10.94 -10.15 -0.72
C LEU A 92 -11.61 -9.17 -1.69
N VAL A 93 -12.78 -8.65 -1.33
CA VAL A 93 -13.51 -7.70 -2.16
C VAL A 93 -12.73 -6.38 -2.27
N VAL A 94 -12.27 -5.80 -1.17
CA VAL A 94 -11.54 -4.53 -1.21
C VAL A 94 -10.20 -4.68 -1.93
N SER A 95 -9.45 -5.76 -1.69
CA SER A 95 -8.20 -6.03 -2.40
C SER A 95 -8.42 -6.27 -3.89
N GLY A 96 -9.47 -7.02 -4.26
CA GLY A 96 -9.84 -7.23 -5.66
C GLY A 96 -10.18 -5.92 -6.36
N LEU A 97 -11.00 -5.07 -5.73
CA LEU A 97 -11.33 -3.75 -6.25
C LEU A 97 -10.10 -2.85 -6.35
N ALA A 98 -9.19 -2.87 -5.37
CA ALA A 98 -7.96 -2.09 -5.40
C ALA A 98 -7.05 -2.49 -6.58
N VAL A 99 -6.90 -3.79 -6.84
CA VAL A 99 -6.11 -4.28 -7.98
C VAL A 99 -6.75 -3.90 -9.31
N LEU A 100 -8.08 -4.05 -9.44
CA LEU A 100 -8.79 -3.67 -10.66
C LEU A 100 -8.71 -2.16 -10.93
N ALA A 101 -8.92 -1.35 -9.89
CA ALA A 101 -8.81 0.10 -9.96
C ALA A 101 -7.38 0.54 -10.29
N GLY A 102 -6.37 -0.04 -9.64
CA GLY A 102 -4.96 0.24 -9.91
C GLY A 102 -4.58 -0.09 -11.35
N ARG A 103 -4.98 -1.26 -11.86
CA ARG A 103 -4.77 -1.64 -13.27
C ARG A 103 -5.49 -0.72 -14.25
N ALA A 104 -6.68 -0.23 -13.90
CA ALA A 104 -7.38 0.75 -14.72
C ALA A 104 -6.63 2.09 -14.72
N LEU A 105 -6.17 2.55 -13.56
CA LEU A 105 -5.48 3.81 -13.38
C LEU A 105 -4.15 3.86 -14.14
N LEU A 106 -3.34 2.80 -14.05
CA LEU A 106 -2.03 2.70 -14.73
C LEU A 106 -2.15 2.68 -16.26
N ARG A 107 -3.32 2.34 -16.82
CA ARG A 107 -3.55 2.46 -18.28
C ARG A 107 -3.69 3.90 -18.76
N TYR A 108 -4.03 4.84 -17.86
CA TYR A 108 -4.29 6.24 -18.21
C TYR A 108 -3.26 7.19 -17.62
N LEU A 109 -2.55 6.79 -16.55
CA LEU A 109 -1.55 7.62 -15.86
C LEU A 109 -0.18 6.95 -15.92
N ARG A 110 0.83 7.75 -16.29
CA ARG A 110 2.25 7.37 -16.18
C ARG A 110 2.65 7.26 -14.70
N LEU A 111 3.47 6.28 -14.34
CA LEU A 111 3.90 6.06 -12.95
C LEU A 111 4.65 7.26 -12.37
N SER A 112 5.38 7.99 -13.21
CA SER A 112 6.02 9.25 -12.85
C SER A 112 5.02 10.27 -12.27
N VAL A 113 3.82 10.36 -12.85
CA VAL A 113 2.75 11.26 -12.37
C VAL A 113 2.25 10.80 -11.00
N ILE A 114 2.10 9.49 -10.81
CA ILE A 114 1.68 8.90 -9.53
C ILE A 114 2.70 9.22 -8.43
N HIS A 115 4.00 9.11 -8.72
CA HIS A 115 5.07 9.47 -7.78
C HIS A 115 5.06 10.97 -7.45
N TYR A 116 4.88 11.86 -8.43
CA TYR A 116 4.78 13.30 -8.18
C TYR A 116 3.55 13.65 -7.31
N VAL A 117 2.40 13.06 -7.60
CA VAL A 117 1.18 13.26 -6.81
C VAL A 117 1.40 12.73 -5.38
N GLY A 118 1.97 11.54 -5.22
CA GLY A 118 2.31 10.99 -3.91
C GLY A 118 3.28 11.89 -3.14
N ALA A 119 4.32 12.41 -3.80
CA ALA A 119 5.25 13.35 -3.20
C ALA A 119 4.58 14.64 -2.71
N ALA A 120 3.63 15.17 -3.50
CA ALA A 120 2.85 16.34 -3.15
C ALA A 120 1.91 16.07 -1.96
N VAL A 121 1.22 14.93 -1.95
CA VAL A 121 0.34 14.53 -0.84
C VAL A 121 1.14 14.35 0.45
N CYS A 122 2.28 13.66 0.39
CA CYS A 122 3.18 13.53 1.54
C CYS A 122 3.68 14.90 2.04
N LEU A 123 4.02 15.81 1.14
CA LEU A 123 4.43 17.17 1.51
C LEU A 123 3.30 17.95 2.20
N LEU A 124 2.08 17.84 1.69
CA LEU A 124 0.89 18.45 2.30
C LEU A 124 0.63 17.88 3.69
N LEU A 125 0.70 16.56 3.86
CA LEU A 125 0.52 15.91 5.17
C LEU A 125 1.62 16.33 6.15
N ALA A 126 2.87 16.46 5.70
CA ALA A 126 3.95 16.99 6.53
C ALA A 126 3.66 18.43 6.97
N GLY A 127 3.15 19.28 6.07
CA GLY A 127 2.77 20.67 6.38
C GLY A 127 1.59 20.77 7.35
N VAL A 128 0.54 19.96 7.16
CA VAL A 128 -0.61 19.88 8.08
C VAL A 128 -0.14 19.41 9.46
N THR A 129 0.69 18.37 9.50
CA THR A 129 1.23 17.85 10.76
C THR A 129 2.08 18.91 11.46
N ALA A 130 2.91 19.66 10.72
CA ALA A 130 3.66 20.77 11.27
C ALA A 130 2.73 21.84 11.88
N TYR A 131 1.68 22.24 11.17
CA TYR A 131 0.70 23.20 11.70
C TYR A 131 0.08 22.73 13.02
N THR A 132 -0.29 21.46 13.13
CA THR A 132 -0.83 20.87 14.38
C THR A 132 0.18 20.77 15.53
N ILE A 133 1.48 20.97 15.28
CA ILE A 133 2.50 21.04 16.34
C ILE A 133 2.57 22.45 16.94
N PHE A 134 2.33 23.48 16.12
CA PHE A 134 2.42 24.89 16.52
C PHE A 134 1.08 25.47 17.02
N ALA A 135 -0.05 24.89 16.62
CA ALA A 135 -1.39 25.22 17.11
C ALA A 135 -1.75 24.40 18.36
#